data_AF-Q3MB25-F1
#
_entry.id   AF-Q3MB25-F1
#
_cell.length_a   1.000
_cell.length_b   1.000
_cell.length_c   1.000
_cell.angle_alpha   90.00
_cell.angle_beta   90.00
_cell.angle_gamma   90.00
#
_symmetry.space_group_name_H-M   'P 1'
#
loop_
_entity.id
_entity.type
_entity.pdbx_description
1 polymer ?
#
loop_
_entity_poly.entity_id
_entity_poly.type
_entity_poly.pdbx_seq_one_letter_code
_entity_poly.pdbx_strand_id
1 'polypeptide(L)'
;MVDAGILTAKAGKVRLLRRNELPTDWNPQTDNRLPVWEATQHMIRELQDGAGNQGAANLLCQLGTIGEAARELAYRLYNICDRKGWAAEGVAYNSLVISWPEISRLSAETQEKTPVQMALL
;
A
#
# COMPACT_ATOMS: atom_id res chain seq x y z
N MET A 1 -11.53 6.99 -23.90
CA MET A 1 -10.76 5.91 -23.25
C MET A 1 -10.49 6.42 -21.84
N VAL A 2 -11.07 5.79 -20.81
CA VAL A 2 -10.94 6.30 -19.43
C VAL A 2 -9.67 5.71 -18.84
N ASP A 3 -8.57 6.43 -18.95
CA ASP A 3 -7.29 6.07 -18.36
C ASP A 3 -7.26 6.59 -16.91
N ALA A 4 -7.93 5.83 -16.04
CA ALA A 4 -7.64 5.86 -14.62
C ALA A 4 -6.65 4.72 -14.41
N GLY A 5 -5.40 5.03 -14.07
CA GLY A 5 -4.23 4.13 -13.97
C GLY A 5 -4.33 2.91 -13.03
N ILE A 6 -5.54 2.46 -12.76
CA ILE A 6 -6.00 1.45 -11.81
C ILE A 6 -6.86 0.40 -12.53
N LEU A 7 -7.48 0.79 -13.66
CA LEU A 7 -8.55 0.06 -14.32
C LEU A 7 -8.33 0.05 -15.84
N THR A 8 -7.92 -1.09 -16.39
CA THR A 8 -8.06 -1.30 -17.84
C THR A 8 -9.50 -1.76 -18.13
N ALA A 9 -10.37 -0.83 -18.52
CA ALA A 9 -11.70 -1.17 -19.02
C ALA A 9 -11.60 -1.56 -20.51
N LYS A 10 -11.58 -2.86 -20.82
CA LYS A 10 -11.69 -3.37 -22.20
C LYS A 10 -12.88 -4.31 -22.27
N ALA A 11 -13.89 -3.95 -23.08
CA ALA A 11 -15.07 -4.76 -23.39
C ALA A 11 -15.89 -5.25 -22.17
N GLY A 12 -16.26 -4.34 -21.25
CA GLY A 12 -17.19 -4.65 -20.15
C GLY A 12 -16.61 -5.52 -19.01
N LYS A 13 -15.35 -5.93 -19.09
CA LYS A 13 -14.62 -6.56 -17.98
C LYS A 13 -13.66 -5.56 -17.35
N VAL A 14 -13.91 -5.29 -16.07
CA VAL A 14 -13.04 -4.48 -15.23
C VAL A 14 -12.04 -5.42 -14.57
N ARG A 15 -10.73 -5.19 -14.78
CA ARG A 15 -9.66 -5.90 -14.05
C ARG A 15 -8.82 -4.90 -13.28
N LEU A 16 -8.43 -5.28 -12.06
CA LEU A 16 -7.40 -4.59 -11.30
C LEU A 16 -6.04 -4.86 -11.94
N LEU A 17 -5.20 -3.84 -12.03
CA LEU A 17 -3.80 -3.99 -12.44
C LEU A 17 -3.04 -4.80 -11.40
N ARG A 18 -2.16 -5.70 -11.86
CA ARG A 18 -1.25 -6.45 -10.99
C ARG A 18 -0.17 -5.54 -10.43
N ARG A 19 0.46 -5.95 -9.32
CA ARG A 19 1.57 -5.22 -8.69
C ARG A 19 2.69 -4.84 -9.68
N ASN A 20 3.03 -5.75 -10.59
CA ASN A 20 4.07 -5.54 -11.61
C ASN A 20 3.65 -4.59 -12.74
N GLU A 21 2.36 -4.25 -12.83
CA GLU A 21 1.82 -3.30 -13.82
C GLU A 21 1.70 -1.88 -13.22
N LEU A 22 2.00 -1.69 -11.92
CA LEU A 22 1.91 -0.39 -11.26
C LEU A 22 3.17 0.46 -11.48
N PRO A 23 3.03 1.80 -11.61
CA PRO A 23 4.17 2.70 -11.76
C PRO A 23 5.11 2.60 -10.57
N THR A 24 6.42 2.51 -10.82
CA THR A 24 7.39 2.38 -9.73
C THR A 24 7.63 3.68 -8.95
N ASP A 25 7.38 4.82 -9.61
CA ASP A 25 7.57 6.20 -9.14
C ASP A 25 6.26 6.80 -8.59
N TRP A 26 5.46 5.98 -7.91
CA TRP A 26 4.19 6.43 -7.36
C TRP A 26 4.42 7.33 -6.15
N ASN A 27 3.82 8.53 -6.20
CA ASN A 27 3.87 9.49 -5.11
C ASN A 27 2.46 9.76 -4.57
N PRO A 28 2.17 9.37 -3.32
CA PRO A 28 0.84 9.54 -2.72
C PRO A 28 0.45 11.00 -2.49
N GLN A 29 1.39 11.96 -2.56
CA GLN A 29 1.13 13.39 -2.36
C GLN A 29 0.66 14.09 -3.65
N THR A 30 1.01 13.56 -4.82
CA THR A 30 0.69 14.19 -6.11
C THR A 30 -0.42 13.46 -6.87
N ASP A 31 -0.70 12.22 -6.49
CA ASP A 31 -1.79 11.46 -7.07
C ASP A 31 -3.12 11.81 -6.38
N ASN A 32 -4.01 12.52 -7.09
CA ASN A 32 -5.31 12.90 -6.56
C ASN A 32 -6.36 11.77 -6.72
N ARG A 33 -5.96 10.59 -7.19
CA ARG A 33 -6.83 9.44 -7.49
C ARG A 33 -6.71 8.29 -6.49
N LEU A 34 -5.82 8.39 -5.49
CA LEU A 34 -5.46 7.40 -4.44
C LEU A 34 -6.50 6.30 -4.22
N PRO A 35 -6.52 5.25 -5.07
CA PRO A 35 -7.31 4.09 -4.75
C PRO A 35 -6.56 3.38 -3.64
N VAL A 36 -7.30 3.00 -2.60
CA VAL A 36 -6.82 2.14 -1.53
C VAL A 36 -6.03 0.91 -2.05
N TRP A 37 -6.33 0.45 -3.27
CA TRP A 37 -5.59 -0.58 -4.00
C TRP A 37 -4.11 -0.27 -4.23
N GLU A 38 -3.77 0.90 -4.78
CA GLU A 38 -2.38 1.25 -5.09
C GLU A 38 -1.57 1.36 -3.80
N ALA A 39 -2.14 2.00 -2.78
CA ALA A 39 -1.56 2.06 -1.45
C ALA A 39 -1.25 0.65 -0.91
N THR A 40 -2.21 -0.28 -0.96
CA THR A 40 -1.97 -1.67 -0.56
C THR A 40 -0.80 -2.30 -1.32
N GLN A 41 -0.74 -2.14 -2.64
CA GLN A 41 0.31 -2.75 -3.46
C GLN A 41 1.69 -2.15 -3.18
N HIS A 42 1.79 -0.82 -3.04
CA HIS A 42 3.04 -0.14 -2.73
C HIS A 42 3.55 -0.48 -1.33
N MET A 43 2.67 -0.58 -0.32
CA MET A 43 3.08 -1.03 1.01
C MET A 43 3.63 -2.46 0.99
N ILE A 44 3.00 -3.36 0.24
CA ILE A 44 3.51 -4.74 0.13
C ILE A 44 4.84 -4.78 -0.65
N ARG A 45 4.99 -3.94 -1.68
CA ARG A 45 6.26 -3.80 -2.40
C ARG A 45 7.38 -3.33 -1.47
N GLU A 46 7.13 -2.32 -0.64
CA GLU A 46 8.10 -1.86 0.36
C GLU A 46 8.49 -2.99 1.34
N LEU A 47 7.51 -3.82 1.74
CA LEU A 47 7.77 -4.96 2.62
C LEU A 47 8.61 -6.07 2.00
N GLN A 48 8.48 -6.33 0.70
CA GLN A 48 9.15 -7.45 0.02
C GLN A 48 10.45 -7.04 -0.66
N ASP A 49 10.45 -5.90 -1.35
CA ASP A 49 11.51 -5.47 -2.26
C ASP A 49 12.20 -4.17 -1.80
N GLY A 50 11.58 -3.43 -0.87
CA GLY A 50 12.05 -2.13 -0.40
C GLY A 50 12.75 -2.17 0.95
N ALA A 51 12.52 -1.16 1.78
CA ALA A 51 13.14 -1.04 3.11
C ALA A 51 12.42 -1.85 4.21
N GLY A 52 11.59 -2.82 3.83
CA GLY A 52 10.83 -3.65 4.76
C GLY A 52 9.80 -2.84 5.55
N ASN A 53 9.66 -3.15 6.84
CA ASN A 53 8.70 -2.47 7.74
C ASN A 53 8.93 -0.96 7.81
N GLN A 54 10.18 -0.49 7.70
CA GLN A 54 10.50 0.94 7.75
C GLN A 54 10.04 1.68 6.48
N GLY A 55 10.19 1.07 5.30
CA GLY A 55 9.69 1.65 4.05
C GLY A 55 8.17 1.75 4.04
N ALA A 56 7.50 0.68 4.48
CA ALA A 56 6.05 0.67 4.64
C ALA A 56 5.56 1.69 5.69
N ALA A 57 6.30 1.90 6.77
CA ALA A 57 5.98 2.89 7.80
C ALA A 57 6.11 4.33 7.28
N ASN A 58 7.18 4.63 6.53
CA ASN A 58 7.34 5.93 5.88
C ASN A 58 6.20 6.21 4.89
N LEU A 59 5.74 5.17 4.17
CA LEU A 59 4.60 5.28 3.27
C LEU A 59 3.30 5.48 4.05
N LEU A 60 3.11 4.78 5.18
CA LEU A 60 1.96 4.96 6.06
C LEU A 60 1.85 6.39 6.59
N CYS A 61 2.96 7.02 6.98
CA CYS A 61 2.99 8.44 7.36
C CYS A 61 2.46 9.36 6.26
N GLN A 62 2.77 9.06 5.00
CA GLN A 62 2.33 9.86 3.86
C GLN A 62 0.86 9.59 3.48
N LEU A 63 0.36 8.38 3.75
CA LEU A 63 -1.00 7.95 3.43
C LEU A 63 -2.05 8.38 4.45
N GLY A 64 -1.67 8.55 5.72
CA GLY A 64 -2.59 8.92 6.79
C GLY A 64 -3.77 7.94 6.90
N THR A 65 -5.01 8.46 6.85
CA THR A 65 -6.24 7.65 7.02
C THR A 65 -6.45 6.59 5.94
N ILE A 66 -5.80 6.73 4.78
CA ILE A 66 -5.88 5.75 3.67
C ILE A 66 -5.13 4.47 4.02
N GLY A 67 -4.12 4.54 4.90
CA GLY A 67 -3.36 3.37 5.33
C GLY A 67 -4.24 2.30 5.99
N GLU A 68 -5.15 2.69 6.87
CA GLU A 68 -6.08 1.73 7.50
C GLU A 68 -7.00 1.06 6.48
N ALA A 69 -7.50 1.83 5.50
CA ALA A 69 -8.27 1.25 4.40
C ALA A 69 -7.42 0.25 3.58
N ALA A 70 -6.12 0.52 3.40
CA ALA A 70 -5.21 -0.35 2.67
C ALA A 70 -4.98 -1.69 3.41
N ARG A 71 -4.89 -1.65 4.75
CA ARG A 71 -4.86 -2.86 5.60
C ARG A 71 -6.16 -3.66 5.49
N GLU A 72 -7.31 -3.00 5.60
CA GLU A 72 -8.60 -3.68 5.48
C GLU A 72 -8.77 -4.36 4.12
N LEU A 73 -8.32 -3.68 3.06
CA LEU A 73 -8.31 -4.25 1.71
C LEU A 73 -7.40 -5.48 1.62
N ALA A 74 -6.18 -5.42 2.17
CA ALA A 74 -5.27 -6.56 2.20
C ALA A 74 -5.88 -7.77 2.93
N TYR A 75 -6.55 -7.56 4.06
CA TYR A 75 -7.23 -8.63 4.79
C TYR A 75 -8.34 -9.28 3.95
N ARG A 76 -9.16 -8.49 3.23
CA ARG A 76 -10.20 -9.01 2.34
C ARG A 76 -9.60 -9.79 1.17
N LEU A 77 -8.52 -9.29 0.57
CA LEU A 77 -7.82 -9.93 -0.54
C LEU A 77 -7.17 -11.24 -0.13
N TYR A 78 -6.57 -11.30 1.07
CA TYR A 78 -6.06 -12.54 1.64
C TYR A 78 -7.15 -13.61 1.72
N ASN A 79 -8.32 -13.27 2.28
CA ASN A 79 -9.45 -14.21 2.38
C ASN A 79 -9.96 -14.68 1.01
N ILE A 80 -9.91 -13.82 -0.02
CA ILE A 80 -10.27 -14.21 -1.40
C ILE A 80 -9.22 -15.15 -1.98
N CYS A 81 -7.93 -14.85 -1.77
CA CYS A 81 -6.82 -15.69 -2.25
C CYS A 81 -6.84 -17.06 -1.60
N ASP A 82 -7.12 -17.13 -0.29
CA ASP A 82 -7.25 -18.36 0.47
C ASP A 82 -8.37 -19.25 -0.11
N ARG A 83 -9.57 -18.69 -0.31
CA ARG A 83 -10.70 -19.40 -0.94
C ARG A 83 -10.44 -19.85 -2.37
N LYS A 84 -9.59 -19.12 -3.10
CA LYS A 84 -9.26 -19.41 -4.52
C LYS A 84 -7.99 -20.24 -4.70
N GLY A 85 -7.27 -20.57 -3.63
CA GLY A 85 -6.01 -21.29 -3.69
C GLY A 85 -4.86 -20.48 -4.30
N TRP A 86 -4.93 -19.15 -4.30
CA TRP A 86 -3.89 -18.26 -4.83
C TRP A 86 -2.80 -18.00 -3.78
N ALA A 87 -2.05 -19.04 -3.43
CA ALA A 87 -1.13 -19.03 -2.30
C ALA A 87 -0.07 -17.91 -2.35
N ALA A 88 0.56 -17.68 -3.50
CA ALA A 88 1.61 -16.66 -3.63
C ALA A 88 1.11 -15.24 -3.35
N GLU A 89 -0.07 -14.90 -3.89
CA GLU A 89 -0.73 -13.61 -3.64
C GLU A 89 -1.24 -13.51 -2.21
N GLY A 90 -1.79 -14.62 -1.67
CA GLY A 90 -2.24 -14.69 -0.28
C GLY A 90 -1.12 -14.38 0.71
N VAL A 91 0.07 -14.95 0.52
CA VAL A 91 1.25 -14.67 1.36
C VAL A 91 1.59 -13.18 1.34
N ALA A 92 1.52 -12.54 0.18
CA ALA A 92 1.83 -11.13 0.01
C ALA A 92 0.83 -10.20 0.73
N TYR A 93 -0.46 -10.51 0.72
CA TYR A 93 -1.45 -9.72 1.47
C TYR A 93 -1.38 -10.00 2.98
N ASN A 94 -1.14 -11.25 3.36
CA ASN A 94 -1.02 -11.65 4.75
C ASN A 94 0.19 -11.00 5.43
N SER A 95 1.32 -10.84 4.72
CA SER A 95 2.51 -10.20 5.28
C SER A 95 2.24 -8.74 5.68
N LEU A 96 1.46 -7.99 4.91
CA LEU A 96 1.07 -6.63 5.29
C LEU A 96 0.22 -6.60 6.58
N VAL A 97 -0.72 -7.53 6.71
CA VAL A 97 -1.60 -7.61 7.90
C VAL A 97 -0.80 -8.01 9.14
N ILE A 98 0.13 -8.97 9.01
CA ILE A 98 0.98 -9.44 10.10
C ILE A 98 1.96 -8.36 10.53
N SER A 99 2.59 -7.66 9.58
CA SER A 99 3.55 -6.59 9.87
C SER A 99 2.89 -5.30 10.36
N TRP A 100 1.56 -5.16 10.28
CA TRP A 100 0.86 -3.91 10.58
C TRP A 100 1.17 -3.30 11.95
N PRO A 101 1.17 -4.04 13.08
CA PRO A 101 1.44 -3.45 14.39
C PRO A 101 2.82 -2.77 14.44
N GLU A 102 3.81 -3.36 13.78
CA GLU A 102 5.17 -2.83 13.73
C GLU A 102 5.28 -1.64 12.76
N ILE A 103 4.64 -1.72 11.59
CA ILE A 103 4.55 -0.61 10.64
C ILE A 103 3.91 0.61 11.29
N SER A 104 2.81 0.43 12.02
CA SER A 104 2.10 1.51 12.72
C SER A 104 2.93 2.11 13.86
N ARG A 105 3.66 1.28 14.61
CA ARG A 105 4.61 1.75 15.65
C ARG A 105 5.71 2.62 15.02
N LEU A 106 6.37 2.12 13.98
CA LEU A 106 7.44 2.84 13.27
C LEU A 106 6.93 4.11 12.58
N SER A 107 5.69 4.09 12.09
CA SER A 107 5.03 5.26 11.50
C SER A 107 4.81 6.34 12.56
N ALA A 108 4.33 5.97 13.75
CA ALA A 108 4.17 6.91 14.86
C ALA A 108 5.52 7.51 15.30
N GLU A 109 6.57 6.69 15.42
CA GLU A 109 7.93 7.15 15.77
C GLU A 109 8.52 8.09 14.71
N THR A 110 8.24 7.84 13.43
CA THR A 110 8.68 8.71 12.32
C THR A 110 7.95 10.05 12.38
N GLN A 111 6.66 10.03 12.73
CA GLN A 111 5.85 11.23 12.90
C GLN A 111 6.30 12.06 14.11
N GLU A 112 6.70 11.42 15.22
CA GLU A 112 7.27 12.06 16.41
C GLU A 112 8.67 12.65 16.18
N LYS A 113 9.44 12.12 15.23
CA LYS A 113 10.73 12.73 14.83
C LYS A 113 10.58 13.96 13.94
N THR A 114 9.36 14.25 13.47
CA THR A 114 9.10 15.31 12.47
C THR A 114 8.61 16.67 13.03
N PRO A 115 8.26 16.90 14.32
CA PRO A 115 8.15 18.26 14.84
C PRO A 115 9.43 18.63 15.60
N VAL A 116 9.99 19.81 15.30
CA VAL A 116 11.02 20.57 16.07
C VAL A 116 12.49 20.49 15.62
N GLN A 117 12.93 19.65 14.67
CA GLN A 117 14.36 19.70 14.25
C GLN A 117 14.67 20.67 13.08
N MET A 118 13.66 21.27 12.43
CA MET A 118 13.87 22.33 11.41
C MET A 118 13.70 23.77 11.95
N ALA A 119 13.52 23.97 13.27
CA ALA A 119 13.38 25.31 13.85
C ALA A 119 14.70 25.91 14.38
N LEU A 120 15.85 25.29 14.08
CA LEU A 120 17.17 25.77 14.50
C LEU A 120 18.16 25.72 13.33
N LEU A 121 17.91 26.53 12.29
CA LEU A 121 18.93 27.03 11.37
C LEU A 121 18.64 28.50 11.05
#